data_AF-A0AAV2IFP3-F1
#
_entry.id   AF-A0AAV2IFP3-F1
#
_cell.length_a   1.000
_cell.length_b   1.000
_cell.length_c   1.000
_cell.angle_alpha   90.00
_cell.angle_beta   90.00
_cell.angle_gamma   90.00
#
_symmetry.space_group_name_H-M   'P 1'
#
loop_
_entity.id
_entity.type
_entity.pdbx_description
1 polymer ?
#
loop_
_entity_poly.entity_id
_entity_poly.type
_entity_poly.pdbx_seq_one_letter_code
_entity_poly.pdbx_strand_id
1 'polypeptide(L)'
;MAAKPTNSVAVGEDDKLLSLEKLDRLSPDLWPEKIPGVTEYEVGKNSKTAGTPRWLADLEKDDINLLQEFGSLTLSQLMEKVRGLQNLAYQLGLEEAREMTRGKFLNILAKPKQQR
;
A
#
# COMPACT_ATOMS: atom_id res chain seq x y z
N MET A 1 47.40 30.50 32.85
CA MET A 1 46.92 29.33 32.08
C MET A 1 45.63 28.88 32.73
N ALA A 2 44.45 28.77 32.11
CA ALA A 2 43.92 29.22 30.84
C ALA A 2 42.38 29.19 31.05
N ALA A 3 41.68 30.26 30.70
CA ALA A 3 40.23 30.28 30.68
C ALA A 3 39.75 29.32 29.56
N LYS A 4 38.89 28.35 29.88
CA LYS A 4 38.16 27.58 28.85
C LYS A 4 36.83 28.30 28.58
N PRO A 5 36.56 28.73 27.34
CA PRO A 5 35.26 29.27 26.99
C PRO A 5 34.26 28.10 26.90
N THR A 6 33.18 28.16 27.66
CA THR A 6 32.01 27.34 27.41
C THR A 6 31.35 27.86 26.14
N ASN A 7 31.62 27.17 25.03
CA ASN A 7 31.02 27.45 23.74
C ASN A 7 29.50 27.22 23.86
N SER A 8 28.75 28.31 24.04
CA SER A 8 27.30 28.32 23.85
C SER A 8 27.06 28.05 22.36
N VAL A 9 26.78 26.78 22.02
CA VAL A 9 26.31 26.43 20.69
C VAL A 9 24.98 27.16 20.52
N ALA A 10 25.03 28.27 19.78
CA ALA A 10 23.84 28.93 19.28
C ALA A 10 23.16 27.95 18.33
N VAL A 11 22.15 27.26 18.84
CA VAL A 11 21.23 26.47 18.02
C VAL A 11 20.50 27.49 17.15
N GLY A 12 20.83 27.50 15.86
CA GLY A 12 20.23 28.40 14.89
C GLY A 12 18.72 28.20 14.86
N GLU A 13 17.97 29.30 14.75
CA GLU A 13 16.51 29.30 14.65
C GLU A 13 15.99 28.45 13.47
N ASP A 14 16.88 28.16 12.52
CA ASP A 14 16.67 27.29 11.36
C ASP A 14 16.45 25.82 11.72
N ASP A 15 16.97 25.33 12.85
CA ASP A 15 16.77 23.92 13.29
C ASP A 15 15.35 23.70 13.86
N LYS A 16 14.62 24.77 14.19
CA LYS A 16 13.25 24.69 14.74
C LYS A 16 12.20 24.48 13.65
N LEU A 17 12.56 24.66 12.38
CA LEU A 17 11.68 24.50 11.21
C LEU A 17 11.89 23.18 10.46
N LEU A 18 12.65 22.24 11.02
CA LEU A 18 12.77 20.89 10.49
C LEU A 18 11.57 20.05 10.97
N SER A 19 10.61 19.78 10.07
CA SER A 19 9.59 18.78 10.33
C SER A 19 10.23 17.38 10.31
N LEU A 20 10.38 16.76 11.47
CA LEU A 20 10.77 15.34 11.61
C LEU A 20 9.61 14.40 11.25
N GLU A 21 8.88 14.72 10.18
CA GLU A 21 7.74 13.94 9.72
C GLU A 21 8.24 12.63 9.10
N LYS A 22 8.01 11.51 9.81
CA LYS A 22 8.14 10.18 9.23
C LYS A 22 6.99 9.97 8.27
N LEU A 23 7.24 10.22 6.99
CA LEU A 23 6.40 9.73 5.91
C LEU A 23 6.58 8.21 5.78
N ASP A 24 6.09 7.46 6.77
CA ASP A 24 5.88 6.00 6.68
C ASP A 24 4.71 5.77 5.70
N ARG A 25 4.94 6.13 4.43
CA ARG A 25 4.07 5.91 3.27
C ARG A 25 4.12 4.47 2.79
N LEU A 26 4.63 3.56 3.61
CA LEU A 26 4.43 2.14 3.36
C LEU A 26 2.93 1.91 3.52
N SER A 27 2.30 1.44 2.44
CA SER A 27 0.92 0.95 2.50
C SER A 27 0.78 0.09 3.77
N PRO A 28 -0.27 0.29 4.58
CA PRO A 28 -0.49 -0.51 5.77
C PRO A 28 -0.31 -2.00 5.44
N ASP A 29 0.34 -2.74 6.34
CA ASP A 29 0.56 -4.18 6.17
C ASP A 29 -0.80 -4.83 5.87
N LEU A 30 -0.91 -5.53 4.74
CA LEU A 30 -2.19 -5.95 4.18
C LEU A 30 -2.97 -6.83 5.17
N TRP A 31 -2.26 -7.44 6.13
CA TRP A 31 -2.80 -8.22 7.24
C TRP A 31 -1.89 -8.08 8.48
N PRO A 32 -2.19 -7.19 9.45
CA PRO A 32 -1.32 -7.01 10.61
C PRO A 32 -1.24 -8.25 11.52
N GLU A 33 -2.15 -9.21 11.37
CA GLU A 33 -2.10 -10.50 12.07
C GLU A 33 -1.41 -11.57 11.19
N LYS A 34 -0.35 -12.22 11.70
CA LYS A 34 0.33 -13.29 10.96
C LYS A 34 -0.54 -14.54 10.85
N ILE A 35 -1.33 -14.63 9.78
CA ILE A 35 -2.12 -15.83 9.47
C ILE A 35 -1.19 -16.88 8.83
N PRO A 36 -0.99 -18.06 9.45
CA PRO A 36 -0.16 -19.11 8.87
C PRO A 36 -0.68 -19.53 7.49
N GLY A 37 0.20 -19.49 6.48
CA GLY A 37 -0.12 -19.84 5.10
C GLY A 37 -0.32 -18.63 4.18
N VAL A 38 -0.87 -17.50 4.66
CA VAL A 38 -1.19 -16.32 3.83
C VAL A 38 0.05 -15.77 3.10
N THR A 39 1.18 -15.66 3.80
CA THR A 39 2.43 -15.16 3.22
C THR A 39 2.97 -16.01 2.06
N GLU A 40 2.71 -17.32 2.05
CA GLU A 40 3.10 -18.19 0.93
C GLU A 40 2.13 -18.12 -0.25
N TYR A 41 0.85 -17.80 -0.03
CA TYR A 41 -0.09 -17.56 -1.13
C TYR A 41 0.15 -16.22 -1.82
N GLU A 42 0.57 -15.18 -1.09
CA GLU A 42 0.99 -13.89 -1.65
C GLU A 42 2.25 -14.04 -2.51
N VAL A 43 3.29 -14.67 -1.96
CA VAL A 43 4.55 -14.92 -2.70
C VAL A 43 4.35 -15.93 -3.83
N GLY A 44 3.51 -16.95 -3.63
CA GLY A 44 3.24 -18.00 -4.61
C GLY A 44 2.45 -17.53 -5.84
N LYS A 45 1.60 -16.50 -5.72
CA LYS A 45 0.93 -15.86 -6.87
C LYS A 45 1.86 -14.89 -7.60
N ASN A 46 2.72 -14.16 -6.89
CA ASN A 46 3.70 -13.27 -7.52
C ASN A 46 4.83 -14.03 -8.24
N SER A 47 5.13 -15.27 -7.86
CA SER A 47 6.23 -16.04 -8.45
C SER A 47 5.90 -16.74 -9.78
N LYS A 48 4.66 -16.73 -10.27
CA LYS A 48 4.31 -17.36 -11.57
C LYS A 48 4.04 -16.39 -12.72
N THR A 49 4.22 -15.09 -12.50
CA THR A 49 4.27 -14.08 -13.57
C THR A 49 5.57 -13.31 -13.48
N ALA A 50 6.68 -13.92 -13.89
CA ALA A 50 7.87 -13.18 -14.34
C ALA A 50 7.60 -12.47 -15.68
N GLY A 51 6.41 -11.87 -15.81
CA GLY A 51 5.97 -11.08 -16.95
C GLY A 51 5.83 -9.64 -16.50
N THR A 52 6.02 -8.74 -17.45
CA THR A 52 5.84 -7.31 -17.29
C THR A 52 4.52 -7.04 -16.55
N PRO A 53 4.52 -6.28 -15.43
CA PRO A 53 3.29 -5.99 -14.70
C PRO A 53 2.20 -5.50 -15.65
N ARG A 54 0.93 -5.83 -15.42
CA ARG A 54 -0.17 -5.45 -16.33
C ARG A 54 -0.24 -3.95 -16.62
N TRP A 55 0.17 -3.09 -15.68
CA TRP A 55 0.25 -1.64 -15.86
C TRP A 55 1.45 -1.16 -16.71
N LEU A 56 2.43 -2.04 -16.91
CA LEU A 56 3.60 -1.84 -17.76
C LEU A 56 3.43 -2.59 -19.11
N ALA A 57 2.34 -3.35 -19.27
CA ALA A 57 1.96 -3.95 -20.54
C ALA A 57 1.44 -2.88 -21.51
N ASP A 58 1.43 -3.20 -22.80
CA ASP A 58 0.87 -2.31 -23.82
C ASP A 58 -0.59 -1.98 -23.49
N LEU A 59 -0.97 -0.70 -23.64
CA LEU A 59 -2.33 -0.25 -23.38
C LEU A 59 -3.33 -0.96 -24.30
N GLU A 60 -4.31 -1.62 -23.69
CA GLU A 60 -5.42 -2.22 -24.41
C GLU A 60 -6.37 -1.10 -24.91
N LYS A 61 -7.22 -1.42 -25.89
CA LYS A 61 -8.20 -0.45 -26.41
C LYS A 61 -9.11 0.09 -25.30
N ASP A 62 -9.44 -0.75 -24.33
CA ASP A 62 -10.29 -0.38 -23.21
C ASP A 62 -9.59 0.59 -22.25
N ASP A 63 -8.27 0.45 -22.03
CA ASP A 63 -7.49 1.39 -21.22
C ASP A 63 -7.45 2.78 -21.86
N ILE A 64 -7.32 2.82 -23.19
CA ILE A 64 -7.34 4.06 -23.97
C ILE A 64 -8.72 4.73 -23.89
N ASN A 65 -9.80 3.94 -24.01
CA ASN A 65 -11.17 4.45 -23.88
C ASN A 65 -11.43 5.01 -22.47
N LEU A 66 -10.94 4.33 -21.43
CA LEU A 66 -11.06 4.78 -20.05
C LEU A 66 -10.30 6.09 -19.81
N LEU A 67 -9.10 6.22 -20.37
CA LEU A 67 -8.33 7.47 -20.29
C LEU A 67 -9.04 8.62 -20.99
N GLN A 68 -9.67 8.37 -22.13
CA GLN A 68 -10.47 9.36 -22.84
C GLN A 68 -11.72 9.76 -22.04
N GLU A 69 -12.41 8.81 -21.41
CA GLU A 69 -13.53 9.09 -20.50
C GLU A 69 -13.07 10.04 -19.39
N PHE A 70 -11.96 9.71 -18.70
CA PHE A 70 -11.43 10.56 -17.63
C PHE A 70 -10.95 11.94 -18.11
N GLY A 71 -10.33 12.01 -19.29
CA GLY A 71 -9.89 13.27 -19.89
C GLY A 71 -11.03 14.18 -20.34
N SER A 72 -12.22 13.61 -20.61
CA SER A 72 -13.42 14.38 -20.97
C SER A 72 -14.15 14.99 -19.77
N LEU A 73 -13.85 14.54 -18.55
CA LEU A 73 -14.49 15.02 -17.33
C LEU A 73 -13.97 16.41 -16.93
N THR A 74 -14.85 17.20 -16.32
CA THR A 74 -14.43 18.41 -15.62
C THR A 74 -13.66 18.05 -14.35
N LEU A 75 -12.81 18.96 -13.85
CA LEU A 75 -12.03 18.73 -12.61
C LEU A 75 -12.93 18.32 -11.42
N SER A 76 -14.12 18.93 -11.29
CA SER A 76 -15.06 18.58 -10.22
C SER A 76 -15.56 17.14 -10.34
N GLN A 77 -15.94 16.71 -11.54
CA GLN A 77 -16.43 15.35 -11.78
C GLN A 77 -15.32 14.31 -11.62
N LEU A 78 -14.09 14.65 -12.04
CA LEU A 78 -12.93 13.79 -11.83
C LEU A 78 -12.67 13.58 -10.34
N MET A 79 -12.71 14.65 -9.53
CA MET A 79 -12.52 14.55 -8.08
C MET A 79 -13.61 13.71 -7.41
N GLU A 80 -14.86 13.80 -7.88
CA GLU A 80 -15.96 12.96 -7.41
C GLU A 80 -15.74 11.48 -7.74
N LYS A 81 -15.32 11.18 -8.98
CA LYS A 81 -14.94 9.81 -9.41
C LYS A 81 -13.78 9.26 -8.58
N VAL A 82 -12.75 10.06 -8.31
CA VAL A 82 -11.61 9.68 -7.47
C VAL A 82 -12.08 9.34 -6.04
N ARG A 83 -12.96 10.16 -5.46
CA ARG A 83 -13.56 9.87 -4.15
C ARG A 83 -14.39 8.59 -4.17
N GLY A 84 -15.14 8.35 -5.24
CA GLY A 84 -15.89 7.11 -5.46
C GLY A 84 -14.98 5.87 -5.48
N LEU A 85 -13.88 5.94 -6.22
CA LEU A 85 -12.88 4.86 -6.27
C LEU A 85 -12.22 4.62 -4.91
N GLN A 86 -11.92 5.67 -4.14
CA GLN A 86 -11.39 5.53 -2.78
C GLN A 86 -12.39 4.83 -1.84
N ASN A 87 -13.67 5.20 -1.92
CA ASN A 87 -14.73 4.55 -1.15
C ASN A 87 -14.89 3.07 -1.52
N LEU A 88 -14.84 2.77 -2.83
CA LEU A 88 -14.90 1.40 -3.33
C LEU A 88 -13.70 0.57 -2.85
N ALA A 89 -12.48 1.11 -2.96
CA ALA A 89 -11.27 0.44 -2.49
C ALA A 89 -11.35 0.14 -0.99
N TYR A 90 -11.89 1.07 -0.19
CA TYR A 90 -12.12 0.84 1.24
C TYR A 90 -13.13 -0.29 1.49
N GLN A 91 -14.27 -0.29 0.79
CA GLN A 91 -15.27 -1.35 0.92
C GLN A 91 -14.73 -2.73 0.53
N LEU A 92 -13.99 -2.79 -0.57
CA LEU A 92 -13.32 -4.02 -1.02
C LEU A 92 -12.30 -4.50 0.00
N GLY A 93 -11.52 -3.61 0.61
CA GLY A 93 -10.58 -3.98 1.67
C GLY A 93 -11.28 -4.58 2.91
N LEU A 94 -12.44 -4.03 3.31
CA LEU A 94 -13.23 -4.61 4.40
C LEU A 94 -13.81 -5.99 4.05
N GLU A 95 -14.24 -6.17 2.81
CA GLU A 95 -14.77 -7.45 2.33
C GLU A 95 -13.67 -8.51 2.24
N GLU A 96 -12.53 -8.17 1.65
CA GLU A 96 -11.35 -9.01 1.60
C GLU A 96 -10.95 -9.44 3.02
N ALA A 97 -10.96 -8.52 3.98
CA ALA A 97 -10.60 -8.83 5.37
C ALA A 97 -11.53 -9.80 6.06
N ARG A 98 -12.82 -9.65 5.80
CA ARG A 98 -13.82 -10.59 6.28
C ARG A 98 -13.59 -11.97 5.69
N GLU A 99 -13.40 -12.06 4.37
CA GLU A 99 -13.21 -13.33 3.68
C GLU A 99 -11.88 -14.02 4.07
N MET A 100 -10.81 -13.27 4.27
CA MET A 100 -9.54 -13.80 4.78
C MET A 100 -9.68 -14.36 6.20
N THR A 101 -10.42 -13.66 7.06
CA THR A 101 -10.75 -14.14 8.41
C THR A 101 -11.57 -15.42 8.36
N ARG A 102 -12.58 -15.51 7.48
CA ARG A 102 -13.35 -16.75 7.28
C ARG A 102 -12.46 -17.88 6.76
N GLY A 103 -11.58 -17.59 5.81
CA GLY A 103 -10.60 -18.55 5.29
C GLY A 103 -9.68 -19.10 6.37
N LYS A 104 -9.24 -18.25 7.31
CA LYS A 104 -8.46 -18.66 8.50
C LYS A 104 -9.23 -19.68 9.35
N PHE A 105 -10.50 -19.42 9.67
CA PHE A 105 -11.31 -20.34 10.48
C PHE A 105 -11.64 -21.66 9.76
N LEU A 106 -11.78 -21.62 8.44
CA LEU A 106 -12.02 -22.81 7.63
C LEU A 106 -10.74 -23.56 7.28
N ASN A 107 -9.57 -23.05 7.72
CA ASN A 107 -8.27 -23.67 7.54
C ASN A 107 -7.93 -23.97 6.06
N ILE A 108 -8.50 -23.21 5.12
CA ILE A 108 -8.36 -23.45 3.67
C ILE A 108 -6.95 -23.13 3.15
N LEU A 109 -6.21 -22.29 3.88
CA LEU A 109 -4.82 -21.91 3.57
C LEU A 109 -3.80 -22.72 4.39
N ALA A 110 -4.24 -23.71 5.17
CA ALA A 110 -3.31 -24.50 5.95
C ALA A 110 -2.54 -25.50 5.11
N LYS A 111 -1.26 -25.65 5.44
CA LYS A 111 -0.39 -26.64 4.84
C LYS A 111 -0.90 -28.05 5.15
N PRO A 112 -0.93 -28.97 4.17
CA PRO A 112 -1.17 -30.37 4.48
C PRO A 112 -0.08 -30.86 5.44
N LYS A 113 -0.48 -31.55 6.52
CA LYS A 113 0.48 -32.20 7.41
C LYS A 113 1.19 -33.28 6.60
N GLN A 114 2.50 -33.12 6.38
CA GLN A 114 3.34 -34.21 5.87
C GLN A 114 3.21 -35.38 6.85
N GLN A 115 2.54 -36.45 6.42
CA GLN A 115 2.60 -37.74 7.10
C GLN A 115 4.07 -38.19 7.02
N ARG A 116 4.75 -38.20 8.17
CA ARG A 116 6.07 -38.84 8.34
C ARG A 116 5.89 -40.34 8.42
#